data_AF-A0AAQ5XN45-F1
#
_entry.id   AF-A0AAQ5XN45-F1
#
_cell.length_a   1.000
_cell.length_b   1.000
_cell.length_c   1.000
_cell.angle_alpha   90.00
_cell.angle_beta   90.00
_cell.angle_gamma   90.00
#
_symmetry.space_group_name_H-M   'P 1'
#
loop_
_entity.id
_entity.type
_entity.pdbx_description
1 polymer ?
#
loop_
_entity_poly.entity_id
_entity_poly.type
_entity_poly.pdbx_seq_one_letter_code
_entity_poly.pdbx_strand_id
1 'polypeptide(L)'
;MPGKLKAKIVAGRHLPVMDRASDLTDAFVEVKFGNTTFKTDVCHKSLNPQWNSEWFKFELFNDLNRFRQSSCGVKFFCTTSIPRCYRAAMVHGFVEELVVNEDPEYQWIDRIRTPRASNEARQRLISLMSGELQRKIGLKVLEMGGNAVVGYLQCFDLEGESGLVVRAIGTACTLDKVSSGSAPNTNTHVHPNTAPASNACNSPSKDGKE
;
A
#
# COMPACT_ATOMS: atom_id res chain seq x y z
N MET A 1 6.62 -0.30 1.22
CA MET A 1 6.66 -0.67 2.66
C MET A 1 6.53 -2.18 2.73
N PRO A 2 7.36 -2.89 3.50
CA PRO A 2 7.12 -4.31 3.73
C PRO A 2 5.78 -4.44 4.45
N GLY A 3 4.81 -5.08 3.80
CA GLY A 3 3.55 -5.42 4.45
C GLY A 3 3.77 -6.54 5.47
N LYS A 4 2.84 -6.69 6.40
CA LYS A 4 2.81 -7.86 7.30
C LYS A 4 1.48 -8.54 7.11
N LEU A 5 1.50 -9.79 6.64
CA LEU A 5 0.31 -10.63 6.61
C LEU A 5 0.32 -11.51 7.86
N LYS A 6 -0.77 -11.52 8.61
CA LYS A 6 -0.92 -12.37 9.79
C LYS A 6 -2.16 -13.24 9.61
N ALA A 7 -2.01 -14.54 9.81
CA ALA A 7 -3.11 -15.50 9.76
C ALA A 7 -3.19 -16.26 11.08
N LYS A 8 -4.42 -16.54 11.54
CA LYS A 8 -4.69 -17.36 12.72
C LYS A 8 -5.68 -18.45 12.33
N ILE A 9 -5.37 -19.70 12.66
CA ILE A 9 -6.27 -20.82 12.42
C ILE A 9 -7.02 -21.11 13.71
N VAL A 10 -8.31 -20.78 13.72
CA VAL A 10 -9.16 -20.92 14.90
C VAL A 10 -9.70 -22.35 14.98
N ALA A 11 -10.43 -22.79 13.94
CA ALA A 11 -11.15 -24.06 13.95
C ALA A 11 -11.48 -24.58 12.55
N GLY A 12 -11.68 -25.89 12.45
CA GLY A 12 -12.39 -26.56 11.37
C GLY A 12 -13.79 -26.95 11.83
N ARG A 13 -14.77 -27.00 10.92
CA ARG A 13 -16.14 -27.40 11.25
C ARG A 13 -16.66 -28.37 10.19
N HIS A 14 -17.34 -29.43 10.64
CA HIS A 14 -17.93 -30.46 9.80
C HIS A 14 -16.93 -31.05 8.79
N LEU A 15 -15.73 -31.40 9.27
CA LEU A 15 -14.78 -32.12 8.43
C LEU A 15 -15.35 -33.48 8.02
N PRO A 16 -14.98 -33.99 6.83
CA PRO A 16 -15.41 -35.31 6.40
C PRO A 16 -14.82 -36.38 7.31
N VAL A 17 -15.53 -37.49 7.45
CA VAL A 17 -15.03 -38.71 8.11
C VAL A 17 -13.96 -39.35 7.23
N MET A 18 -12.74 -39.43 7.73
CA MET A 18 -11.59 -40.00 7.01
C MET A 18 -11.18 -41.36 7.59
N ASP A 19 -11.50 -41.64 8.85
CA ASP A 19 -11.32 -42.95 9.47
C ASP A 19 -12.68 -43.63 9.71
N ARG A 20 -12.93 -44.72 8.98
CA ARG A 20 -14.17 -45.51 9.07
C ARG A 20 -14.30 -46.30 10.37
N ALA A 21 -13.20 -46.55 11.09
CA ALA A 21 -13.26 -47.29 12.35
C ALA A 21 -13.71 -46.40 13.51
N SER A 22 -13.33 -45.12 13.48
CA SER A 22 -13.70 -44.15 14.53
C SER A 22 -14.83 -43.20 14.14
N ASP A 23 -15.27 -43.21 12.89
CA ASP A 23 -16.18 -42.21 12.29
C ASP A 23 -15.70 -40.76 12.49
N LEU A 24 -14.38 -40.57 12.65
CA LEU A 24 -13.74 -39.30 12.97
C LEU A 24 -12.55 -39.05 12.03
N THR A 25 -11.86 -37.94 12.25
CA THR A 25 -10.73 -37.50 11.42
C THR A 25 -9.61 -36.92 12.28
N ASP A 26 -8.38 -37.23 11.90
CA ASP A 26 -7.18 -36.57 12.41
C ASP A 26 -6.83 -35.41 11.47
N ALA A 27 -6.86 -34.18 11.97
CA ALA A 27 -6.78 -32.98 11.13
C ALA A 27 -5.65 -32.05 11.57
N PHE A 28 -4.97 -31.44 10.59
CA PHE A 28 -4.11 -30.27 10.78
C PHE A 28 -4.27 -29.32 9.58
N VAL A 29 -3.85 -28.07 9.74
CA VAL A 29 -3.87 -27.07 8.67
C VAL A 29 -2.45 -26.65 8.31
N GLU A 30 -2.14 -26.67 7.02
CA GLU A 30 -0.93 -26.07 6.46
C GLU A 30 -1.26 -24.69 5.88
N VAL A 31 -0.55 -23.65 6.32
CA VAL A 31 -0.67 -22.28 5.81
C VAL A 31 0.59 -21.94 5.05
N LYS A 32 0.47 -21.72 3.74
CA LYS A 32 1.58 -21.41 2.86
C LYS A 32 1.42 -20.04 2.22
N PHE A 33 2.50 -19.24 2.25
CA PHE A 33 2.57 -17.96 1.56
C PHE A 33 3.99 -17.77 1.01
N GLY A 34 4.11 -17.68 -0.32
CA GLY A 34 5.41 -17.67 -0.99
C GLY A 34 6.22 -18.94 -0.68
N ASN A 35 7.44 -18.75 -0.16
CA ASN A 35 8.34 -19.84 0.26
C ASN A 35 8.19 -20.25 1.73
N THR A 36 7.31 -19.58 2.48
CA THR A 36 7.10 -19.85 3.90
C THR A 36 5.89 -20.75 4.10
N THR A 37 6.07 -21.83 4.86
CA THR A 37 5.02 -22.77 5.23
C THR A 37 4.97 -22.91 6.75
N PHE A 38 3.78 -22.83 7.32
CA PHE A 38 3.51 -23.14 8.72
C PHE A 38 2.46 -24.26 8.83
N LYS A 39 2.49 -25.01 9.93
CA LYS A 39 1.52 -26.05 10.23
C LYS A 39 0.97 -25.87 11.63
N THR A 40 -0.30 -26.20 11.83
CA THR A 40 -0.86 -26.40 13.17
C THR A 40 -0.48 -27.78 13.70
N ASP A 41 -0.68 -27.99 15.00
CA ASP A 41 -0.70 -29.33 15.56
C ASP A 41 -1.84 -30.17 14.98
N VAL A 42 -1.68 -31.49 15.07
CA VAL A 42 -2.71 -32.45 14.66
C VAL A 42 -3.73 -32.59 15.78
N CYS A 43 -5.01 -32.33 15.46
CA CYS A 43 -6.13 -32.63 16.33
C CYS A 43 -6.66 -34.01 15.94
N HIS A 44 -6.53 -34.98 16.85
CA HIS A 44 -6.96 -36.35 16.59
C HIS A 44 -8.46 -36.52 16.83
N LYS A 45 -9.08 -37.38 16.03
CA LYS A 45 -10.44 -37.89 16.21
C LYS A 45 -11.48 -36.79 16.44
N SER A 46 -11.52 -35.80 15.55
CA SER A 46 -12.51 -34.73 15.62
C SER A 46 -12.94 -34.24 14.24
N LEU A 47 -14.25 -34.11 14.03
CA LEU A 47 -14.80 -33.44 12.84
C LEU A 47 -14.92 -31.91 13.03
N ASN A 48 -14.67 -31.42 14.25
CA ASN A 48 -14.75 -29.99 14.61
C ASN A 48 -13.51 -29.53 15.40
N PRO A 49 -12.29 -29.74 14.85
CA PRO A 49 -11.05 -29.44 15.56
C PRO A 49 -10.95 -27.94 15.88
N GLN A 50 -10.46 -27.64 17.08
CA GLN A 50 -10.18 -26.29 17.55
C GLN A 50 -8.67 -26.16 17.75
N TRP A 51 -8.02 -25.37 16.90
CA TRP A 51 -6.57 -25.17 17.01
C TRP A 51 -6.21 -23.93 17.80
N ASN A 52 -7.00 -22.86 17.68
CA ASN A 52 -6.72 -21.56 18.30
C ASN A 52 -5.23 -21.15 18.17
N SER A 53 -4.65 -21.38 16.99
CA SER A 53 -3.20 -21.29 16.78
C SER A 53 -2.65 -19.93 17.16
N GLU A 54 -1.35 -19.82 17.43
CA GLU A 54 -0.71 -18.51 17.42
C GLU A 54 -0.79 -17.85 16.02
N TRP A 55 -0.55 -16.53 15.98
CA TRP A 55 -0.50 -15.81 14.71
C TRP A 55 0.69 -16.28 13.86
N PHE A 56 0.40 -16.88 12.71
CA PHE A 56 1.38 -17.09 11.65
C PHE A 56 1.70 -15.76 11.00
N LYS A 57 2.95 -15.33 11.12
CA LYS A 57 3.42 -14.03 10.63
C LYS A 57 4.21 -14.24 9.35
N PHE A 58 3.70 -13.68 8.25
CA PHE A 58 4.38 -13.62 6.98
C PHE A 58 4.90 -12.19 6.81
N GLU A 59 6.22 -12.07 6.77
CA GLU A 59 6.84 -10.80 6.50
C GLU A 59 6.93 -10.61 5.00
N LEU A 60 6.24 -9.61 4.46
CA LEU A 60 6.31 -9.23 3.05
C LEU A 60 7.55 -8.37 2.85
N PHE A 61 8.73 -8.88 3.22
CA PHE A 61 10.01 -8.26 2.88
C PHE A 61 10.39 -8.69 1.48
N ASN A 62 10.53 -7.71 0.58
CA ASN A 62 10.99 -7.86 -0.80
C ASN A 62 10.30 -8.97 -1.58
N ASP A 63 9.39 -8.56 -2.46
CA ASP A 63 9.02 -9.26 -3.69
C ASP A 63 9.49 -10.72 -3.80
N LEU A 64 8.81 -11.63 -3.09
CA LEU A 64 9.02 -13.08 -3.24
C LEU A 64 8.57 -13.57 -4.63
N ASN A 65 8.19 -12.67 -5.53
CA ASN A 65 8.01 -12.97 -6.94
C ASN A 65 9.38 -13.17 -7.59
N ARG A 66 9.80 -14.43 -7.71
CA ARG A 66 11.03 -14.86 -8.39
C ARG A 66 11.16 -14.31 -9.83
N PHE A 67 10.07 -13.81 -10.40
CA PHE A 67 9.99 -13.26 -11.74
C PHE A 67 10.24 -11.74 -11.84
N ARG A 68 10.59 -11.03 -10.75
CA ARG A 68 10.79 -9.56 -10.73
C ARG A 68 9.59 -8.77 -11.32
N GLN A 69 8.38 -9.33 -11.20
CA GLN A 69 7.17 -8.72 -11.78
C GLN A 69 6.48 -7.74 -10.83
N SER A 70 6.91 -7.59 -9.56
CA SER A 70 6.30 -6.62 -8.64
C SER A 70 7.10 -5.33 -8.54
N SER A 71 6.38 -4.24 -8.33
CA SER A 71 6.94 -2.93 -8.00
C SER A 71 7.10 -2.71 -6.49
N CYS A 72 7.27 -3.79 -5.70
CA CYS A 72 7.35 -3.70 -4.25
C CYS A 72 8.45 -2.72 -3.82
N GLY A 73 8.12 -1.79 -2.92
CA GLY A 73 9.05 -0.78 -2.42
C GLY A 73 8.90 0.59 -3.05
N VAL A 74 8.32 0.68 -4.26
CA VAL A 74 7.97 1.97 -4.89
C VAL A 74 6.80 2.61 -4.15
N LYS A 75 6.94 3.89 -3.82
CA LYS A 75 5.88 4.69 -3.16
C LYS A 75 5.23 5.63 -4.17
N PHE A 76 3.91 5.60 -4.27
CA PHE A 76 3.17 6.54 -5.11
C PHE A 76 2.63 7.68 -4.26
N PHE A 77 2.93 8.91 -4.65
CA PHE A 77 2.44 10.13 -4.01
C PHE A 77 1.67 10.94 -5.04
N CYS A 78 0.39 11.20 -4.77
CA CYS A 78 -0.43 12.06 -5.63
C CYS A 78 -0.08 13.56 -5.49
N THR A 79 0.73 13.91 -4.49
CA THR A 79 1.16 15.29 -4.25
C THR A 79 2.21 15.70 -5.28
N THR A 80 2.07 16.88 -5.86
CA THR A 80 3.04 17.46 -6.81
C THR A 80 4.35 17.90 -6.15
N SER A 81 4.34 18.09 -4.83
CA SER A 81 5.53 18.32 -4.01
C SER A 81 5.96 17.07 -3.26
N ILE A 82 7.25 16.93 -2.99
CA ILE A 82 7.80 15.87 -2.12
C ILE A 82 7.24 16.04 -0.71
N PRO A 83 6.65 14.99 -0.09
CA PRO A 83 6.12 15.10 1.26
C PRO A 83 7.21 15.46 2.29
N ARG A 84 6.85 16.25 3.30
CA ARG A 84 7.80 16.83 4.28
C ARG A 84 8.66 15.82 5.04
N CYS A 85 8.21 14.57 5.16
CA CYS A 85 8.97 13.50 5.81
C CYS A 85 10.04 12.85 4.90
N TYR A 86 10.16 13.31 3.67
CA TYR A 86 11.12 12.83 2.69
C TYR A 86 11.96 13.98 2.12
N ARG A 87 13.14 13.63 1.63
CA ARG A 87 14.01 14.47 0.82
C ARG A 87 14.26 13.76 -0.51
N ALA A 88 14.18 14.47 -1.64
CA ALA A 88 14.66 13.89 -2.90
C ALA A 88 16.18 13.80 -2.88
N ALA A 89 16.66 12.57 -2.96
CA ALA A 89 18.06 12.28 -3.26
C ALA A 89 18.32 12.47 -4.76
N MET A 90 17.39 12.02 -5.61
CA MET A 90 17.52 12.06 -7.07
C MET A 90 16.16 12.16 -7.75
N VAL A 91 16.08 12.87 -8.86
CA VAL A 91 14.93 12.91 -9.76
C VAL A 91 15.37 12.23 -11.06
N HIS A 92 14.73 11.11 -11.41
CA HIS A 92 15.07 10.31 -12.58
C HIS A 92 14.38 10.81 -13.85
N GLY A 93 13.21 11.42 -13.70
CA GLY A 93 12.46 12.01 -14.81
C GLY A 93 11.00 11.59 -14.83
N PHE A 94 10.38 11.79 -15.99
CA PHE A 94 8.97 11.52 -16.21
C PHE A 94 8.71 10.02 -16.40
N VAL A 95 7.58 9.55 -15.87
CA VAL A 95 7.06 8.20 -16.12
C VAL A 95 5.61 8.27 -16.54
N GLU A 96 5.27 7.51 -17.56
CA GLU A 96 3.90 7.30 -18.01
C GLU A 96 3.63 5.85 -18.36
N GLU A 97 2.37 5.45 -18.27
CA GLU A 97 1.89 4.17 -18.77
C GLU A 97 0.40 4.24 -19.09
N LEU A 98 -0.05 3.32 -19.94
CA LEU A 98 -1.44 3.13 -20.31
C LEU A 98 -1.80 1.63 -20.32
N VAL A 99 -2.99 1.29 -19.83
CA VAL A 99 -3.57 -0.05 -19.93
C VAL A 99 -4.98 0.06 -20.50
N VAL A 100 -5.30 -0.79 -21.48
CA VAL A 100 -6.63 -0.90 -22.08
C VAL A 100 -7.23 -2.25 -21.72
N ASN A 101 -8.52 -2.29 -21.43
CA ASN A 101 -9.27 -3.53 -21.30
C ASN A 101 -10.71 -3.32 -21.80
N GLU A 102 -11.36 -4.39 -22.21
CA GLU A 102 -12.75 -4.33 -22.65
C GLU A 102 -13.68 -3.89 -21.51
N ASP A 103 -14.66 -3.03 -21.80
CA ASP A 103 -15.68 -2.65 -20.82
C ASP A 103 -16.76 -3.75 -20.75
N PRO A 104 -16.98 -4.38 -19.57
CA PRO A 104 -18.04 -5.35 -19.37
C PRO A 104 -19.47 -4.77 -19.48
N GLU A 105 -19.66 -3.51 -19.89
CA GLU A 105 -20.96 -2.98 -20.34
C GLU A 105 -21.24 -3.17 -21.84
N TYR A 106 -20.22 -3.42 -22.68
CA TYR A 106 -20.36 -3.44 -24.14
C TYR A 106 -20.53 -4.85 -24.76
N GLN A 107 -20.63 -5.89 -23.94
CA GLN A 107 -20.80 -7.26 -24.43
C GLN A 107 -22.29 -7.59 -24.62
N TRP A 108 -22.65 -8.10 -25.81
CA TRP A 108 -24.03 -8.45 -26.20
C TRP A 108 -24.74 -9.42 -25.22
N ILE A 109 -23.97 -10.19 -24.44
CA ILE A 109 -24.44 -11.12 -23.39
C ILE A 109 -25.01 -10.40 -22.15
N ASP A 110 -24.68 -9.13 -21.92
CA ASP A 110 -25.13 -8.37 -20.74
C ASP A 110 -26.58 -7.88 -20.83
N ARG A 111 -27.27 -8.11 -21.96
CA ARG A 111 -28.73 -7.90 -22.06
C ARG A 111 -29.54 -8.84 -21.12
N ILE A 112 -28.88 -9.82 -20.50
CA ILE A 112 -29.44 -10.77 -19.54
C ILE A 112 -28.98 -10.45 -18.09
N ARG A 113 -27.95 -9.60 -17.90
CA ARG A 113 -27.45 -9.24 -16.56
C ARG A 113 -28.19 -8.06 -15.97
N THR A 114 -28.33 -8.05 -14.64
CA THR A 114 -28.90 -6.89 -13.94
C THR A 114 -27.90 -5.72 -13.95
N PRO A 115 -28.36 -4.46 -14.04
CA PRO A 115 -27.50 -3.28 -14.02
C PRO A 115 -26.54 -3.23 -12.82
N ARG A 116 -26.97 -3.78 -11.68
CA ARG A 116 -26.15 -3.86 -10.45
C ARG A 116 -24.93 -4.78 -10.61
N ALA A 117 -25.08 -5.93 -11.27
CA ALA A 117 -23.99 -6.88 -11.45
C ALA A 117 -22.93 -6.36 -12.44
N SER A 118 -23.36 -5.65 -13.50
CA SER A 118 -22.45 -5.03 -14.46
C SER A 118 -21.64 -3.89 -13.81
N ASN A 119 -22.28 -3.05 -13.01
CA ASN A 119 -21.59 -1.99 -12.25
C ASN A 119 -20.53 -2.54 -11.29
N GLU A 120 -20.83 -3.63 -10.57
CA GLU A 120 -19.86 -4.28 -9.69
C GLU A 120 -18.67 -4.84 -10.48
N ALA A 121 -18.92 -5.45 -11.64
CA ALA A 121 -17.87 -5.95 -12.52
C ALA A 121 -16.96 -4.81 -13.02
N ARG A 122 -17.52 -3.66 -13.40
CA ARG A 122 -16.73 -2.48 -13.80
C ARG A 122 -15.89 -1.93 -12.65
N GLN A 123 -16.46 -1.80 -11.45
CA GLN A 123 -15.70 -1.33 -10.28
C GLN A 123 -14.53 -2.25 -9.95
N ARG A 124 -14.74 -3.57 -10.05
CA ARG A 124 -13.66 -4.56 -9.91
C ARG A 124 -12.62 -4.40 -11.01
N LEU A 125 -13.03 -4.24 -12.27
CA LEU A 125 -12.12 -4.06 -13.39
C LEU A 125 -11.26 -2.79 -13.24
N ILE A 126 -11.87 -1.65 -12.90
CA ILE A 126 -11.18 -0.38 -12.62
C ILE A 126 -10.08 -0.59 -11.57
N SER A 127 -10.40 -1.30 -10.49
CA SER A 127 -9.45 -1.57 -9.41
C SER A 127 -8.29 -2.46 -9.87
N LEU A 128 -8.58 -3.49 -10.67
CA LEU A 128 -7.57 -4.40 -11.24
C LEU A 128 -6.65 -3.66 -12.21
N MET A 129 -7.21 -2.90 -13.14
CA MET A 129 -6.46 -2.11 -14.12
C MET A 129 -5.61 -1.04 -13.43
N SER A 130 -6.12 -0.41 -12.37
CA SER A 130 -5.35 0.53 -11.57
C SER A 130 -4.13 -0.11 -10.92
N GLY A 131 -4.30 -1.30 -10.33
CA GLY A 131 -3.20 -2.05 -9.74
C GLY A 131 -2.18 -2.51 -10.79
N GLU A 132 -2.64 -2.95 -11.97
CA GLU A 132 -1.76 -3.32 -13.08
C GLU A 132 -0.92 -2.14 -13.58
N LEU A 133 -1.56 -0.98 -13.77
CA LEU A 133 -0.91 0.24 -14.24
C LEU A 133 0.15 0.72 -13.24
N GLN A 134 -0.19 0.80 -11.95
CA GLN A 134 0.78 1.15 -10.90
C GLN A 134 1.95 0.18 -10.85
N ARG A 135 1.70 -1.12 -11.06
CA ARG A 135 2.76 -2.12 -11.11
C ARG A 135 3.70 -1.88 -12.29
N LYS A 136 3.18 -1.64 -13.50
CA LYS A 136 4.00 -1.34 -14.69
C LYS A 136 4.84 -0.08 -14.50
N ILE A 137 4.26 1.02 -14.02
CA ILE A 137 4.99 2.26 -13.72
C ILE A 137 6.05 2.00 -12.66
N GLY A 138 5.70 1.28 -11.59
CA GLY A 138 6.64 1.00 -10.52
C GLY A 138 7.82 0.14 -10.97
N LEU A 139 7.64 -0.79 -11.92
CA LEU A 139 8.75 -1.52 -12.53
C LEU A 139 9.68 -0.57 -13.31
N LYS A 140 9.14 0.35 -14.12
CA LYS A 140 9.95 1.39 -14.80
C LYS A 140 10.74 2.24 -13.81
N VAL A 141 10.14 2.59 -12.67
CA VAL A 141 10.80 3.35 -11.59
C VAL A 141 11.96 2.57 -10.99
N LEU A 142 11.78 1.27 -10.74
CA LEU A 142 12.85 0.40 -10.24
C LEU A 142 13.99 0.23 -11.25
N GLU A 143 13.68 0.12 -12.54
CA GLU A 143 14.67 0.04 -13.63
C GLU A 143 15.55 1.30 -13.69
N MET A 144 14.96 2.47 -13.40
CA MET A 144 15.72 3.73 -13.27
C MET A 144 16.47 3.86 -11.93
N GLY A 145 16.33 2.91 -11.00
CA GLY A 145 16.93 2.99 -9.66
C GLY A 145 16.17 3.92 -8.69
N GLY A 146 14.94 4.30 -9.03
CA GLY A 146 14.03 5.07 -8.18
C GLY A 146 13.32 4.21 -7.13
N ASN A 147 12.71 4.88 -6.15
CA ASN A 147 11.91 4.22 -5.10
C ASN A 147 10.55 4.92 -4.85
N ALA A 148 10.22 5.92 -5.66
CA ALA A 148 8.99 6.66 -5.55
C ALA A 148 8.53 7.27 -6.89
N VAL A 149 7.22 7.48 -7.01
CA VAL A 149 6.58 8.32 -8.01
C VAL A 149 5.93 9.50 -7.28
N VAL A 150 6.32 10.73 -7.62
CA VAL A 150 5.75 11.97 -7.09
C VAL A 150 4.86 12.61 -8.16
N GLY A 151 3.79 13.30 -7.75
CA GLY A 151 2.81 13.86 -8.68
C GLY A 151 2.07 12.78 -9.48
N TYR A 152 1.87 11.60 -8.89
CA TYR A 152 1.14 10.51 -9.53
C TYR A 152 -0.30 10.94 -9.82
N LEU A 153 -0.65 10.99 -11.11
CA LEU A 153 -1.99 11.30 -11.58
C LEU A 153 -2.48 10.16 -12.45
N GLN A 154 -3.68 9.67 -12.15
CA GLN A 154 -4.31 8.57 -12.86
C GLN A 154 -5.67 9.02 -13.40
N CYS A 155 -5.91 8.73 -14.67
CA CYS A 155 -7.12 9.07 -15.41
C CYS A 155 -7.73 7.79 -15.99
N PHE A 156 -9.06 7.75 -16.03
CA PHE A 156 -9.84 6.66 -16.59
C PHE A 156 -10.71 7.24 -17.70
N ASP A 157 -10.63 6.65 -18.88
CA ASP A 157 -11.38 7.06 -20.06
C ASP A 157 -12.18 5.87 -20.59
N LEU A 158 -13.39 6.14 -21.08
CA LEU A 158 -14.19 5.16 -21.80
C LEU A 158 -14.07 5.48 -23.29
N GLU A 159 -13.34 4.65 -24.02
CA GLU A 159 -13.16 4.76 -25.46
C GLU A 159 -14.07 3.73 -26.13
N GLY A 160 -15.13 4.19 -26.82
CA GLY A 160 -16.26 3.35 -27.24
C GLY A 160 -15.90 2.00 -27.89
N GLU A 161 -14.94 1.98 -28.82
CA GLU A 161 -14.51 0.73 -29.50
C GLU A 161 -13.36 0.00 -28.76
N SER A 162 -12.60 0.70 -27.91
CA SER A 162 -11.43 0.17 -27.19
C SER A 162 -11.77 -0.33 -25.78
N GLY A 163 -12.94 0.03 -25.23
CA GLY A 163 -13.35 -0.27 -23.87
C GLY A 163 -12.88 0.75 -22.83
N LEU A 164 -12.47 0.27 -21.67
CA LEU A 164 -11.93 1.08 -20.57
C LEU A 164 -10.42 1.27 -20.76
N VAL A 165 -9.99 2.53 -20.72
CA VAL A 165 -8.58 2.93 -20.81
C VAL A 165 -8.17 3.56 -19.49
N VAL A 166 -7.02 3.16 -18.95
CA VAL A 166 -6.45 3.77 -17.75
C VAL A 166 -5.07 4.30 -18.07
N ARG A 167 -4.86 5.59 -17.84
CA ARG A 167 -3.61 6.31 -18.08
C ARG A 167 -3.08 6.85 -16.78
N ALA A 168 -1.76 6.83 -16.60
CA ALA A 168 -1.17 7.53 -15.48
C ALA A 168 0.20 8.11 -15.82
N ILE A 169 0.50 9.20 -15.14
CA ILE A 169 1.75 9.94 -15.26
C ILE A 169 2.33 10.24 -13.87
N GLY A 170 3.61 10.56 -13.82
CA GLY A 170 4.26 11.05 -12.61
C GLY A 170 5.75 11.30 -12.82
N THR A 171 6.45 11.60 -11.73
CA THR A 171 7.91 11.80 -11.73
C THR A 171 8.58 10.73 -10.88
N ALA A 172 9.48 9.96 -11.48
CA ALA A 172 10.28 8.97 -10.79
C ALA A 172 11.38 9.63 -9.97
N CYS A 173 11.48 9.28 -8.69
CA CYS A 173 12.43 9.84 -7.75
C CYS A 173 13.06 8.77 -6.86
N THR A 174 14.24 9.06 -6.34
CA THR A 174 14.80 8.41 -5.15
C THR A 174 14.59 9.34 -3.96
N LEU A 175 13.83 8.87 -2.97
CA LEU A 175 13.53 9.61 -1.75
C LEU A 175 14.19 8.97 -0.53
N ASP A 176 14.83 9.80 0.28
CA ASP A 176 15.34 9.46 1.59
C ASP A 176 14.37 9.92 2.67
N LYS A 177 14.19 9.11 3.72
CA LYS A 177 13.37 9.52 4.86
C LYS A 177 14.18 10.49 5.70
N VAL A 178 13.61 11.66 5.99
CA VAL A 178 14.20 12.60 6.93
C VAL A 178 14.05 12.00 8.32
N SER A 179 15.13 11.46 8.88
CA SER A 179 15.16 11.09 10.29
C SER A 179 14.89 12.34 11.11
N SER A 180 13.86 12.32 11.96
CA SER A 180 13.69 13.31 13.00
C SER A 180 14.89 13.20 13.93
N GLY A 181 15.95 13.97 13.65
CA GLY A 181 17.12 14.04 14.49
C GLY A 181 16.71 14.48 15.89
N SER A 182 17.12 13.70 16.86
CA SER A 182 17.19 14.05 18.28
C SER A 182 17.62 15.51 18.45
N ALA A 183 16.90 16.24 19.28
CA ALA A 183 17.21 17.63 19.60
C ALA A 183 18.70 17.79 19.96
N PRO A 184 19.41 18.80 19.42
CA PRO A 184 20.74 19.11 19.89
C PRO A 184 20.63 19.63 21.34
N ASN A 185 21.11 18.84 22.29
CA ASN A 185 21.37 19.30 23.66
C ASN A 185 22.44 20.41 23.60
N THR A 186 22.00 21.66 23.63
CA THR A 186 22.86 22.82 23.86
C THR A 186 22.96 23.06 25.36
N ASN A 187 23.75 22.25 26.05
CA ASN A 187 24.32 22.64 27.33
C ASN A 187 25.61 23.41 27.06
N THR A 188 25.51 24.74 26.95
CA THR A 188 26.67 25.62 27.15
C THR A 188 26.31 26.70 28.15
N HIS A 189 26.79 26.47 29.36
CA HIS A 189 26.77 27.35 30.50
C HIS A 189 27.88 28.40 30.29
N VAL A 190 27.56 29.65 29.96
CA VAL A 190 28.49 30.79 30.14
C VAL A 190 27.70 32.08 30.45
N HIS A 191 27.82 32.55 31.68
CA HIS A 191 27.64 33.95 32.09
C HIS A 191 29.06 34.57 32.17
N PRO A 192 29.28 35.90 31.99
CA PRO A 192 28.74 36.90 32.92
C PRO A 192 28.36 38.30 32.35
N ASN A 193 27.58 38.99 33.18
CA ASN A 193 27.22 40.42 33.29
C ASN A 193 27.85 41.48 32.37
N THR A 194 27.00 42.36 31.82
CA THR A 194 27.15 43.85 31.95
C THR A 194 25.78 44.54 31.73
N ALA A 195 25.35 45.39 32.67
CA ALA A 195 24.27 46.41 32.52
C ALA A 195 24.90 47.74 32.03
N PRO A 196 24.20 48.88 31.72
CA PRO A 196 22.81 49.30 31.99
C PRO A 196 22.10 49.83 30.68
N ALA A 197 20.95 50.50 30.59
CA ALA A 197 20.23 51.42 31.46
C ALA A 197 18.72 51.51 31.10
N SER A 198 17.96 51.97 32.09
CA SER A 198 16.58 52.43 32.08
C SER A 198 16.32 53.68 31.22
N ASN A 199 15.13 53.79 30.63
CA ASN A 199 14.20 54.95 30.65
C ASN A 199 13.01 54.64 29.71
N ALA A 200 11.80 54.40 30.26
CA ALA A 200 10.71 55.37 30.43
C ALA A 200 9.93 55.75 29.14
N CYS A 201 8.68 55.28 29.11
CA CYS A 201 7.44 56.00 28.76
C CYS A 201 7.29 56.70 27.38
N ASN A 202 6.36 56.22 26.54
CA ASN A 202 4.98 56.74 26.39
C ASN A 202 4.34 56.32 25.06
N SER A 203 3.11 55.79 25.14
CA SER A 203 2.12 55.81 24.04
C SER A 203 1.52 57.23 23.91
N PRO A 204 0.88 57.60 22.79
CA PRO A 204 -0.56 57.28 22.67
C PRO A 204 -1.07 56.96 21.25
N SER A 205 -2.31 56.49 21.27
CA SER A 205 -3.22 55.99 20.23
C SER A 205 -3.54 56.96 19.06
N LYS A 206 -4.01 56.41 17.93
CA LYS A 206 -5.40 56.61 17.47
C LYS A 206 -5.80 55.76 16.25
N ASP A 207 -7.05 55.32 16.33
CA ASP A 207 -7.90 54.60 15.38
C ASP A 207 -8.14 55.28 14.02
N GLY A 208 -8.64 54.47 13.08
CA GLY A 208 -9.42 54.96 11.93
C GLY A 208 -9.80 53.85 10.94
N LYS A 209 -10.96 53.21 11.16
CA LYS A 209 -11.75 52.54 10.11
C LYS A 209 -12.66 53.58 9.46
N GLU A 210 -12.52 53.78 8.16
CA GLU A 210 -13.53 53.78 7.07
C GLU A 210 -12.87 54.26 5.78
#